data_AF-A0A0D7AQ37-F1
#
_entry.id   AF-A0A0D7AQ37-F1
#
_cell.length_a   1.000
_cell.length_b   1.000
_cell.length_c   1.000
_cell.angle_alpha   90.00
_cell.angle_beta   90.00
_cell.angle_gamma   90.00
#
_symmetry.space_group_name_H-M   'P 1'
#
loop_
_entity.id
_entity.type
_entity.pdbx_description
1 polymer ?
#
loop_
_entity_poly.entity_id
_entity_poly.type
_entity_poly.pdbx_seq_one_letter_code
_entity_poly.pdbx_strand_id
1 'polypeptide(L)'
;FGWDSSKGLGAEGDGRLSHIKVSHKLDMLGIGAANQRDPNGVAWKQSRDFETLLHRLNENAGKDSAENQESDNEDAKSSQEG
;
A
#
# COMPACT_ATOMS: atom_id res chain seq x y z
N PHE A 1 -43.22 31.10 -9.24
CA PHE A 1 -41.85 31.53 -8.93
C PHE A 1 -41.07 30.31 -8.45
N GLY A 2 -39.88 30.07 -9.02
CA GLY A 2 -39.04 28.91 -8.76
C GLY A 2 -37.58 29.30 -8.70
N TRP A 3 -36.68 28.32 -8.79
CA TRP A 3 -35.24 28.57 -8.80
C TRP A 3 -34.78 29.22 -10.12
N ASP A 4 -33.91 30.23 -9.99
CA ASP A 4 -33.30 30.98 -11.08
C ASP A 4 -31.89 30.45 -11.33
N SER A 5 -31.63 29.91 -12.52
CA SER A 5 -30.33 29.33 -12.89
C SER A 5 -29.19 30.34 -12.99
N SER A 6 -29.49 31.64 -13.01
CA SER A 6 -28.48 32.70 -12.94
C SER A 6 -27.99 32.97 -11.52
N LYS A 7 -28.67 32.43 -10.50
CA LYS A 7 -28.34 32.63 -9.08
C LYS A 7 -27.93 31.33 -8.40
N GLY A 8 -27.04 31.47 -7.44
CA GLY A 8 -26.65 30.39 -6.55
C GLY A 8 -27.84 29.84 -5.78
N LEU A 9 -27.69 28.63 -5.26
CA LEU A 9 -28.62 28.09 -4.27
C LEU A 9 -28.39 28.77 -2.90
N GLY A 10 -29.38 28.75 -2.02
CA GLY A 10 -29.30 29.38 -0.69
C GLY A 10 -30.29 30.53 -0.53
N ALA A 11 -30.54 30.94 0.71
CA ALA A 11 -31.50 32.00 1.03
C ALA A 11 -31.10 33.37 0.42
N GLU A 12 -29.80 33.62 0.31
CA GLU A 12 -29.24 34.83 -0.29
C GLU A 12 -28.76 34.63 -1.73
N GLY A 13 -28.79 33.39 -2.25
CA GLY A 13 -28.37 33.05 -3.61
C GLY A 13 -26.85 33.08 -3.83
N ASP A 14 -26.07 32.89 -2.76
CA ASP A 14 -24.61 32.92 -2.70
C ASP A 14 -23.95 31.56 -3.02
N GLY A 15 -24.75 30.52 -3.21
CA GLY A 15 -24.26 29.19 -3.58
C GLY A 15 -23.49 29.17 -4.90
N ARG A 16 -22.58 28.20 -5.03
CA ARG A 16 -21.74 28.06 -6.24
C ARG A 16 -22.60 27.80 -7.47
N LEU A 17 -22.32 28.55 -8.54
CA LEU A 17 -22.92 28.36 -9.87
C LEU A 17 -22.31 27.21 -10.66
N SER A 18 -21.14 26.72 -10.22
CA SER A 18 -20.38 25.69 -10.91
C SER A 18 -20.08 24.51 -9.99
N HIS A 19 -19.98 23.33 -10.60
CA HIS A 19 -19.59 22.11 -9.92
C HIS A 19 -18.14 22.19 -9.43
N ILE A 20 -17.87 21.56 -8.29
CA ILE A 20 -16.52 21.37 -7.79
C ILE A 20 -15.88 20.25 -8.62
N LYS A 21 -14.66 20.49 -9.11
CA LYS A 21 -13.84 19.47 -9.75
C LYS A 21 -12.87 18.90 -8.73
N VAL A 22 -12.78 17.57 -8.67
CA VAL A 22 -11.84 16.85 -7.79
C VAL A 22 -10.97 15.98 -8.67
N SER A 23 -9.67 15.99 -8.41
CA SER A 23 -8.71 15.09 -9.04
C SER A 23 -8.53 13.86 -8.16
N HIS A 24 -8.68 12.67 -8.74
CA HIS A 24 -8.43 11.42 -8.02
C HIS A 24 -6.96 11.06 -8.10
N LYS A 25 -6.38 10.72 -6.94
CA LYS A 25 -5.03 10.18 -6.85
C LYS A 25 -5.09 8.67 -7.06
N LEU A 26 -4.61 8.22 -8.21
CA LEU A 26 -4.65 6.80 -8.61
C LEU A 26 -3.28 6.09 -8.47
N ASP A 27 -2.31 6.78 -7.90
CA ASP A 27 -0.94 6.30 -7.74
C ASP A 27 -0.53 6.25 -6.27
N MET A 28 0.67 5.73 -6.02
CA MET A 28 1.29 5.70 -4.69
C MET A 28 2.21 6.90 -4.42
N LEU A 29 2.25 7.92 -5.29
CA LEU A 29 3.18 9.04 -5.13
C LEU A 29 2.80 9.94 -3.94
N GLY A 30 3.71 10.73 -3.39
CA GLY A 30 3.36 11.71 -2.35
C GLY A 30 2.42 12.81 -2.87
N ILE A 31 1.65 13.45 -1.99
CA ILE A 31 0.87 14.66 -2.37
C ILE A 31 1.87 15.75 -2.79
N GLY A 32 1.69 16.33 -3.98
CA GLY A 32 2.60 17.34 -4.53
C GLY A 32 3.83 16.78 -5.26
N ALA A 33 4.03 15.46 -5.27
CA ALA A 33 4.97 14.86 -6.20
C ALA A 33 4.44 15.11 -7.61
N ALA A 34 5.19 15.87 -8.41
CA ALA A 34 4.75 16.21 -9.75
C ALA A 34 4.53 14.90 -10.54
N ASN A 35 3.37 14.78 -11.19
CA ASN A 35 3.16 13.88 -12.32
C ASN A 35 4.00 14.32 -13.53
N GLN A 36 5.25 14.70 -13.31
CA GLN A 36 6.25 14.62 -14.35
C GLN A 36 6.29 13.13 -14.66
N ARG A 37 5.62 12.77 -15.77
CA ARG A 37 5.82 11.53 -16.49
C ARG A 37 7.26 11.50 -16.99
N ASP A 38 8.22 11.55 -16.07
CA ASP A 38 9.60 11.23 -16.35
C ASP A 38 9.60 9.71 -16.60
N PRO A 39 10.02 9.26 -17.80
CA PRO A 39 10.19 7.84 -18.09
C PRO A 39 11.12 7.13 -17.07
N ASN A 40 11.93 7.88 -16.34
CA ASN A 40 12.80 7.40 -15.26
C ASN A 40 12.19 7.54 -13.85
N GLY A 41 10.93 7.97 -13.74
CA GLY A 41 10.22 8.18 -12.49
C GLY A 41 10.31 6.95 -11.59
N VAL A 42 11.03 7.08 -10.49
CA VAL A 42 11.51 6.00 -9.61
C VAL A 42 10.39 5.27 -8.85
N ALA A 43 9.13 5.69 -9.02
CA ALA A 43 7.98 5.17 -8.28
C ALA A 43 7.79 3.64 -8.45
N TRP A 44 7.99 3.09 -9.66
CA TRP A 44 7.88 1.64 -9.90
C TRP A 44 9.14 0.85 -9.49
N LYS A 45 10.29 1.52 -9.37
CA LYS A 45 11.53 0.89 -8.87
C LYS A 45 11.47 0.71 -7.36
N GLN A 46 10.98 1.72 -6.62
CA GLN A 46 10.80 1.60 -5.17
C GLN A 46 9.88 0.44 -4.78
N SER A 47 8.81 0.16 -5.53
CA SER A 47 7.95 -0.99 -5.26
C SER A 47 8.68 -2.32 -5.46
N ARG A 48 9.50 -2.45 -6.51
CA ARG A 48 10.24 -3.70 -6.78
C ARG A 48 11.33 -3.98 -5.74
N ASP A 49 12.05 -2.96 -5.33
CA ASP A 49 13.10 -3.09 -4.31
C ASP A 49 12.49 -3.46 -2.94
N PHE A 50 11.32 -2.90 -2.63
CA PHE A 50 10.56 -3.24 -1.43
C PHE A 50 10.06 -4.71 -1.43
N GLU A 51 9.49 -5.18 -2.53
CA GLU A 51 9.04 -6.58 -2.66
C GLU A 51 10.22 -7.56 -2.55
N THR A 52 11.36 -7.23 -3.18
CA THR A 52 12.57 -8.06 -3.10
C THR A 52 13.12 -8.11 -1.67
N LEU A 53 13.11 -6.98 -0.97
CA LEU A 53 13.51 -6.91 0.44
C LEU A 53 12.58 -7.71 1.35
N LEU A 54 11.26 -7.59 1.17
CA LEU A 54 10.26 -8.37 1.92
C LEU A 54 10.44 -9.87 1.70
N HIS A 55 10.65 -10.31 0.45
CA HIS A 55 10.90 -11.71 0.15
C HIS A 55 12.10 -12.25 0.92
N ARG A 56 13.25 -11.55 0.85
CA ARG A 56 14.47 -11.95 1.57
C ARG A 56 14.27 -11.98 3.08
N LEU A 57 13.54 -11.02 3.64
CA LEU A 57 13.28 -10.98 5.07
C LEU A 57 12.40 -12.14 5.52
N ASN A 58 11.33 -12.43 4.78
CA ASN A 58 10.40 -13.52 5.08
C ASN A 58 11.06 -14.90 4.92
N GLU A 59 11.94 -15.07 3.93
CA GLU A 59 12.74 -16.31 3.77
C GLU A 59 13.66 -16.55 4.96
N ASN A 60 14.25 -15.51 5.53
CA ASN A 60 15.09 -15.64 6.72
C ASN A 60 14.26 -15.88 7.99
N ALA A 61 13.10 -15.22 8.13
CA ALA A 61 12.21 -15.43 9.27
C ALA A 61 11.62 -16.86 9.33
N GLY A 62 11.45 -17.52 8.18
CA GLY A 62 10.99 -18.90 8.10
C GLY A 62 12.05 -19.96 8.48
N LYS A 63 13.34 -19.64 8.35
CA LYS A 63 14.44 -20.57 8.68
C LYS A 63 14.70 -20.65 10.19
N ASP A 64 14.62 -19.52 10.88
CA ASP A 64 14.79 -19.46 12.34
C ASP A 64 13.68 -20.20 13.11
N SER A 65 12.50 -20.40 12.49
CA SER A 65 11.41 -21.20 13.08
C SER A 65 11.49 -22.70 12.77
N ALA A 66 12.20 -23.11 11.72
CA ALA A 66 12.32 -24.50 11.31
C ALA A 66 13.52 -25.22 11.97
N GLU A 67 14.65 -24.51 12.19
CA GLU A 67 15.84 -25.10 12.82
C GLU A 67 15.67 -25.38 14.33
N ASN A 68 14.69 -24.77 15.01
CA ASN A 68 14.39 -25.02 16.42
C ASN A 68 13.46 -26.22 16.68
N GLN A 69 12.97 -26.93 15.65
CA GLN A 69 12.09 -28.10 15.84
C GLN A 69 12.76 -29.45 15.53
N GLU A 70 13.99 -29.45 14.99
CA GLU A 70 14.68 -30.69 14.64
C GLU A 70 15.56 -31.23 15.77
N SER A 71 15.88 -30.43 16.81
CA SER A 71 16.72 -30.88 17.93
C SER A 71 16.00 -31.61 19.06
N ASP A 72 14.65 -31.67 19.05
CA ASP A 72 13.86 -32.24 20.15
C ASP A 72 13.40 -33.70 19.90
N ASN A 73 13.76 -34.32 18.76
CA ASN A 73 13.23 -35.63 18.35
C ASN A 73 14.27 -36.75 18.17
N GLU A 74 15.54 -36.53 18.53
CA GLU A 74 16.58 -37.56 18.45
C GLU A 74 16.82 -38.33 19.78
N ASP A 75 16.33 -37.83 20.92
CA ASP A 75 16.54 -38.47 22.23
C ASP A 75 15.54 -39.59 22.57
N ALA A 76 14.43 -39.74 21.82
CA ALA A 76 13.37 -40.71 22.15
C ALA A 76 13.54 -42.12 21.53
N LYS A 77 14.50 -42.32 20.61
CA LYS A 77 14.64 -43.60 19.88
C LYS A 77 15.76 -44.52 20.39
N SER A 78 16.63 -44.04 21.28
CA SER A 78 17.78 -44.80 21.81
C SER A 78 17.40 -45.83 22.90
N SER A 79 16.22 -45.72 23.51
CA SER A 79 15.83 -46.57 24.66
C SER A 79 15.07 -47.86 24.33
N GLN A 80 14.97 -48.25 23.05
CA GLN A 80 14.19 -49.42 22.67
C GLN A 80 14.92 -50.31 21.64
N GLU A 81 16.12 -50.75 21.99
CA GLU A 81 16.73 -51.97 21.45
C GLU A 81 17.85 -52.40 22.43
N GLY A 82 17.41 -53.02 23.53
CA GLY A 82 18.24 -53.80 24.45
C GLY A 82 17.85 -55.27 24.36
#